data_AF-A0A318UMP6-F1
#
_entry.id   AF-A0A318UMP6-F1
#
_cell.length_a   1.000
_cell.length_b   1.000
_cell.length_c   1.000
_cell.angle_alpha   90.00
_cell.angle_beta   90.00
_cell.angle_gamma   90.00
#
_symmetry.space_group_name_H-M   'P 1'
#
loop_
_entity.id
_entity.type
_entity.pdbx_description
1 polymer ?
#
loop_
_entity_poly.entity_id
_entity_poly.type
_entity_poly.pdbx_seq_one_letter_code
_entity_poly.pdbx_strand_id
1 'polypeptide(L)'
;MKQKVLYILLAAITLGFGCKKSSFDETIKGEALNAFQVTAPANNTMLVLNSATPNNPVVVSWTAALPGVNTAPKYTFVAALKTGSIDQPLIQFPSDNNGTANKLTLTQKQLDDALKAKGIADGAKTDLIWAVVADNGSVKVNSGTPYSISITRFGDGVSNFLLYGPVSSANVITINPILTSQSLTFKWQKSFAGKAGASTTYKVKFITPDGNFTSPLFQFTSNNNGADSTLTVSNKDFDAALTAAGFADQAAITHLKWSVEASSGTFSKFSDYTNDFYIVRDVNLYMVGSASEFGWDNANPTYMYRDETNRNAYTYTGYLKAGEFKFISVVGSWSTQYGNNGSNGVTLKAKDSDPDPGTYVVPADGYYTIKIDINKLTFSLTPYDASAATNYTSIGIIGNFNGWGDITAMSKTTFNPHIWVITQTMNADTELKFRIAAGWDVNWGSSAGNTQGKYGKGVRDGSNLVVKAGAYKILFNDLTAEYIFYNK
;
A
#
# COMPACT_ATOMS: atom_id res chain seq x y z
N MET A 1 91.16 -2.81 -15.75
CA MET A 1 91.66 -2.00 -14.61
C MET A 1 90.98 -2.53 -13.36
N LYS A 2 91.73 -3.27 -12.53
CA LYS A 2 92.25 -2.87 -11.21
C LYS A 2 91.19 -3.09 -10.09
N GLN A 3 91.33 -4.19 -9.33
CA GLN A 3 91.95 -4.29 -7.98
C GLN A 3 90.87 -4.17 -6.89
N LYS A 4 90.78 -4.91 -5.78
CA LYS A 4 91.54 -5.93 -5.01
C LYS A 4 90.55 -6.40 -3.89
N VAL A 5 90.43 -7.68 -3.48
CA VAL A 5 91.29 -8.37 -2.48
C VAL A 5 91.37 -7.54 -1.18
N LEU A 6 90.97 -7.91 0.04
CA LEU A 6 90.89 -9.18 0.78
C LEU A 6 90.36 -8.83 2.19
N TYR A 7 89.59 -9.70 2.86
CA TYR A 7 89.81 -9.95 4.29
C TYR A 7 89.51 -11.42 4.58
N ILE A 8 90.60 -12.17 4.79
CA ILE A 8 90.67 -13.50 5.37
C ILE A 8 90.71 -13.34 6.89
N LEU A 9 90.18 -14.34 7.60
CA LEU A 9 90.44 -14.79 8.99
C LEU A 9 89.24 -14.75 9.93
N LEU A 10 88.53 -15.88 9.99
CA LEU A 10 88.25 -16.58 11.25
C LEU A 10 87.95 -18.05 10.90
N ALA A 11 88.96 -18.90 10.96
CA ALA A 11 89.23 -19.80 12.07
C ALA A 11 88.28 -21.02 12.07
N ALA A 12 88.93 -22.18 11.91
CA ALA A 12 88.35 -23.50 11.95
C ALA A 12 87.54 -23.76 13.23
N ILE A 13 86.27 -24.15 13.06
CA ILE A 13 85.59 -25.15 13.90
C ILE A 13 84.68 -25.98 12.97
N THR A 14 85.29 -26.89 12.21
CA THR A 14 84.57 -28.03 11.64
C THR A 14 84.79 -29.21 12.56
N LEU A 15 83.85 -29.45 13.46
CA LEU A 15 83.39 -30.75 13.95
C LEU A 15 82.49 -30.56 15.17
N GLY A 16 81.24 -31.00 15.04
CA GLY A 16 80.44 -31.46 16.17
C GLY A 16 79.48 -30.47 16.79
N PHE A 17 78.40 -30.10 16.10
CA PHE A 17 77.10 -29.98 16.75
C PHE A 17 76.03 -30.46 15.78
N GLY A 18 75.46 -31.63 16.09
CA GLY A 18 74.37 -32.21 15.35
C GLY A 18 73.22 -31.22 15.20
N CYS A 19 72.46 -31.36 14.11
CA CYS A 19 71.12 -30.81 14.02
C CYS A 19 70.45 -31.06 15.38
N LYS A 20 70.06 -29.99 16.10
CA LYS A 20 68.97 -30.14 17.06
C LYS A 20 67.81 -30.64 16.21
N LYS A 21 67.61 -31.96 16.21
CA LYS A 21 66.39 -32.59 15.74
C LYS A 21 65.29 -31.77 16.41
N SER A 22 64.49 -31.08 15.62
CA SER A 22 63.28 -30.44 16.13
C SER A 22 62.58 -31.53 16.93
N SER A 23 62.61 -31.45 18.26
CA SER A 23 61.89 -32.39 19.08
C SER A 23 60.43 -32.06 18.84
N PHE A 24 59.83 -32.69 17.83
CA PHE A 24 58.40 -32.81 17.79
C PHE A 24 58.05 -33.54 19.08
N ASP A 25 57.20 -32.91 19.87
CA ASP A 25 56.57 -33.57 20.99
C ASP A 25 55.78 -34.75 20.41
N GLU A 26 56.40 -35.94 20.39
CA GLU A 26 55.81 -37.19 19.91
C GLU A 26 54.81 -37.76 20.94
N THR A 27 54.44 -37.00 21.98
CA THR A 27 53.22 -37.34 22.70
C THR A 27 52.06 -37.18 21.72
N ILE A 28 51.41 -38.28 21.39
CA ILE A 28 50.12 -38.28 20.70
C ILE A 28 49.16 -37.49 21.59
N LYS A 29 49.02 -36.19 21.34
CA LYS A 29 47.90 -35.40 21.84
C LYS A 29 46.72 -35.93 21.06
N GLY A 30 45.85 -36.70 21.73
CA GLY A 30 44.71 -37.35 21.11
C GLY A 30 43.85 -36.39 20.27
N GLU A 31 42.86 -36.94 19.59
CA GLU A 31 41.96 -36.15 18.74
C GLU A 31 41.37 -34.93 19.49
N ALA A 32 41.24 -33.78 18.81
CA ALA A 32 40.69 -32.55 19.35
C ALA A 32 39.55 -31.99 18.47
N LEU A 33 38.76 -31.06 19.00
CA LEU A 33 37.76 -30.31 18.25
C LEU A 33 37.95 -28.81 18.48
N ASN A 34 37.96 -28.04 17.39
CA ASN A 34 38.01 -26.58 17.47
C ASN A 34 36.67 -25.98 17.93
N ALA A 35 36.74 -24.76 18.47
CA ALA A 35 35.56 -23.99 18.80
C ALA A 35 34.72 -23.72 17.55
N PHE A 36 33.40 -23.72 17.74
CA PHE A 36 32.40 -23.42 16.73
C PHE A 36 31.26 -22.66 17.37
N GLN A 37 30.42 -22.01 16.58
CA GLN A 37 29.41 -21.07 17.04
C GLN A 37 28.08 -21.30 16.33
N VAL A 38 26.98 -21.12 17.07
CA VAL A 38 25.62 -21.12 16.53
C VAL A 38 25.35 -19.85 15.74
N THR A 39 24.63 -19.98 14.62
CA THR A 39 24.32 -18.88 13.69
C THR A 39 22.83 -18.59 13.62
N ALA A 40 21.98 -19.60 13.83
CA ALA A 40 20.53 -19.46 13.85
C ALA A 40 19.88 -20.51 14.77
N PRO A 41 18.75 -20.20 15.43
CA PRO A 41 18.13 -18.88 15.51
C PRO A 41 18.98 -17.88 16.34
N ALA A 42 18.70 -16.58 16.21
CA ALA A 42 19.41 -15.55 16.98
C ALA A 42 19.17 -15.71 18.49
N ASN A 43 20.10 -15.21 19.31
CA ASN A 43 19.94 -15.22 20.76
C ASN A 43 18.69 -14.43 21.16
N ASN A 44 17.94 -14.93 22.16
CA ASN A 44 16.65 -14.42 22.63
C ASN A 44 15.48 -14.54 21.64
N THR A 45 15.55 -15.46 20.68
CA THR A 45 14.44 -15.74 19.77
C THR A 45 13.18 -16.14 20.54
N MET A 46 12.03 -15.59 20.14
CA MET A 46 10.71 -16.01 20.61
C MET A 46 10.01 -16.79 19.50
N LEU A 47 9.85 -18.09 19.71
CA LEU A 47 9.22 -19.00 18.77
C LEU A 47 7.81 -19.37 19.27
N VAL A 48 6.78 -19.01 18.51
CA VAL A 48 5.41 -19.47 18.77
C VAL A 48 5.07 -20.53 17.72
N LEU A 49 4.82 -21.76 18.16
CA LEU A 49 4.49 -22.85 17.25
C LEU A 49 3.03 -22.71 16.78
N ASN A 50 2.81 -22.86 15.48
CA ASN A 50 1.54 -22.70 14.78
C ASN A 50 0.93 -24.07 14.44
N SER A 51 -0.13 -24.46 15.15
CA SER A 51 -0.79 -25.76 14.94
C SER A 51 -1.50 -25.89 13.58
N ALA A 52 -1.73 -24.78 12.85
CA ALA A 52 -2.28 -24.81 11.49
C ALA A 52 -1.22 -25.12 10.42
N THR A 53 0.07 -25.04 10.77
CA THR A 53 1.19 -25.35 9.86
C THR A 53 2.20 -26.29 10.53
N PRO A 54 1.78 -27.48 10.97
CA PRO A 54 2.59 -28.34 11.83
C PRO A 54 3.88 -28.85 11.17
N ASN A 55 3.89 -28.91 9.84
CA ASN A 55 5.03 -29.39 9.05
C ASN A 55 6.02 -28.28 8.68
N ASN A 56 5.75 -27.01 9.02
CA ASN A 56 6.70 -25.93 8.75
C ASN A 56 8.01 -26.19 9.52
N PRO A 57 9.18 -25.95 8.90
CA PRO A 57 10.45 -26.25 9.52
C PRO A 57 10.86 -25.19 10.55
N VAL A 58 11.48 -25.66 11.64
CA VAL A 58 12.28 -24.91 12.60
C VAL A 58 13.73 -25.31 12.34
N VAL A 59 14.53 -24.35 11.90
CA VAL A 59 15.92 -24.58 11.50
C VAL A 59 16.88 -24.00 12.53
N VAL A 60 17.81 -24.83 12.98
CA VAL A 60 18.96 -24.45 13.81
C VAL A 60 20.23 -24.67 12.98
N SER A 61 21.18 -23.75 13.03
CA SER A 61 22.41 -23.83 12.23
C SER A 61 23.62 -23.31 12.98
N TRP A 62 24.80 -23.83 12.64
CA TRP A 62 26.07 -23.49 13.27
C TRP A 62 27.24 -23.65 12.29
N THR A 63 28.39 -23.09 12.67
CA THR A 63 29.67 -23.30 11.98
C THR A 63 30.24 -24.69 12.31
N ALA A 64 31.03 -25.27 11.42
CA ALA A 64 31.61 -26.59 11.65
C ALA A 64 32.69 -26.55 12.75
N ALA A 65 32.65 -27.53 13.66
CA ALA A 65 33.77 -27.84 14.54
C ALA A 65 34.83 -28.61 13.74
N LEU A 66 36.02 -28.03 13.58
CA LEU A 66 37.09 -28.65 12.82
C LEU A 66 37.82 -29.69 13.69
N PRO A 67 38.01 -30.94 13.19
CA PRO A 67 38.82 -31.92 13.88
C PRO A 67 40.29 -31.52 13.90
N GLY A 68 40.99 -31.86 14.99
CA GLY A 68 42.42 -31.63 15.12
C GLY A 68 43.26 -32.57 14.26
N VAL A 69 42.74 -33.77 13.95
CA VAL A 69 43.41 -34.75 13.09
C VAL A 69 42.46 -35.18 11.97
N ASN A 70 41.63 -36.21 12.17
CA ASN A 70 40.85 -36.82 11.08
C ASN A 70 39.39 -37.12 11.45
N THR A 71 39.05 -37.17 12.75
CA THR A 71 37.78 -37.75 13.17
C THR A 71 36.68 -36.69 13.17
N ALA A 72 35.85 -36.72 12.13
CA ALA A 72 34.75 -35.77 11.98
C ALA A 72 33.75 -35.87 13.14
N PRO A 73 33.31 -34.73 13.71
CA PRO A 73 32.35 -34.74 14.80
C PRO A 73 30.94 -35.08 14.32
N LYS A 74 30.15 -35.67 15.22
CA LYS A 74 28.69 -35.64 15.17
C LYS A 74 28.16 -34.53 16.07
N TYR A 75 27.04 -33.94 15.68
CA TYR A 75 26.43 -32.83 16.38
C TYR A 75 25.09 -33.24 17.00
N THR A 76 24.88 -32.78 18.23
CA THR A 76 23.62 -32.93 18.96
C THR A 76 23.15 -31.55 19.42
N PHE A 77 21.94 -31.16 19.06
CA PHE A 77 21.25 -30.04 19.66
C PHE A 77 20.80 -30.41 21.08
N VAL A 78 21.04 -29.53 22.04
CA VAL A 78 20.59 -29.68 23.43
C VAL A 78 19.88 -28.41 23.88
N ALA A 79 18.74 -28.55 24.54
CA ALA A 79 18.05 -27.44 25.19
C ALA A 79 17.59 -27.82 26.59
N ALA A 80 17.76 -26.91 27.54
CA ALA A 80 17.39 -27.04 28.94
C ALA A 80 16.53 -25.86 29.37
N LEU A 81 15.82 -25.98 30.49
CA LEU A 81 15.14 -24.84 31.11
C LEU A 81 16.15 -23.72 31.37
N LYS A 82 15.71 -22.47 31.26
CA LYS A 82 16.59 -21.30 31.47
C LYS A 82 17.28 -21.28 32.85
N THR A 83 16.67 -21.93 33.85
CA THR A 83 17.19 -22.11 35.21
C THR A 83 18.03 -23.39 35.39
N GLY A 84 18.14 -24.23 34.35
CA GLY A 84 18.85 -25.51 34.37
C GLY A 84 20.24 -25.44 33.73
N SER A 85 20.74 -26.60 33.27
CA SER A 85 22.03 -26.75 32.58
C SER A 85 21.86 -27.51 31.28
N ILE A 86 22.61 -27.12 30.25
CA ILE A 86 22.68 -27.83 28.95
C ILE A 86 23.28 -29.24 29.06
N ASP A 87 24.02 -29.52 30.15
CA ASP A 87 24.57 -30.86 30.43
C ASP A 87 23.49 -31.83 30.93
N GLN A 88 22.32 -31.30 31.32
CA GLN A 88 21.12 -32.06 31.69
C GLN A 88 19.94 -31.58 30.82
N PRO A 89 19.96 -31.89 29.52
CA PRO A 89 19.02 -31.33 28.56
C PRO A 89 17.59 -31.79 28.85
N LEU A 90 16.66 -30.85 28.74
CA LEU A 90 15.23 -31.13 28.73
C LEU A 90 14.85 -31.91 27.46
N ILE A 91 15.35 -31.43 26.31
CA ILE A 91 15.19 -32.06 24.99
C ILE A 91 16.53 -32.07 24.26
N GLN A 92 16.74 -33.08 23.42
CA GLN A 92 17.93 -33.21 22.59
C GLN A 92 17.59 -33.89 21.26
N PHE A 93 18.31 -33.52 20.20
CA PHE A 93 18.13 -34.09 18.87
C PHE A 93 19.48 -34.24 18.17
N PRO A 94 19.75 -35.37 17.47
CA PRO A 94 20.87 -35.42 16.53
C PRO A 94 20.63 -34.41 15.40
N SER A 95 21.69 -33.79 14.89
CA SER A 95 21.57 -32.93 13.70
C SER A 95 21.15 -33.70 12.44
N ASP A 96 20.87 -32.98 11.35
CA ASP A 96 20.50 -33.59 10.06
C ASP A 96 21.60 -34.56 9.59
N ASN A 97 21.25 -35.48 8.69
CA ASN A 97 22.15 -36.56 8.22
C ASN A 97 22.75 -37.39 9.38
N ASN A 98 21.91 -37.77 10.35
CA ASN A 98 22.28 -38.60 11.50
C ASN A 98 23.44 -38.01 12.33
N GLY A 99 23.40 -36.69 12.57
CA GLY A 99 24.39 -35.98 13.36
C GLY A 99 25.55 -35.41 12.56
N THR A 100 25.65 -35.62 11.25
CA THR A 100 26.82 -35.18 10.47
C THR A 100 26.68 -33.79 9.85
N ALA A 101 25.45 -33.26 9.75
CA ALA A 101 25.23 -31.91 9.25
C ALA A 101 25.48 -30.86 10.34
N ASN A 102 25.88 -29.66 9.92
CA ASN A 102 25.98 -28.47 10.76
C ASN A 102 24.65 -27.67 10.86
N LYS A 103 23.54 -28.41 10.73
CA LYS A 103 22.17 -27.89 10.72
C LYS A 103 21.25 -28.95 11.30
N LEU A 104 20.22 -28.51 12.00
CA LEU A 104 19.09 -29.33 12.44
C LEU A 104 17.80 -28.73 11.84
N THR A 105 16.99 -29.58 11.23
CA THR A 105 15.67 -29.25 10.71
C THR A 105 14.62 -30.09 11.42
N LEU A 106 13.84 -29.46 12.29
CA LEU A 106 12.67 -30.08 12.92
C LEU A 106 11.40 -29.51 12.29
N THR A 107 10.34 -30.30 12.15
CA THR A 107 9.01 -29.71 11.96
C THR A 107 8.55 -29.07 13.28
N GLN A 108 7.69 -28.05 13.20
CA GLN A 108 7.08 -27.49 14.41
C GLN A 108 6.37 -28.56 15.23
N LYS A 109 5.78 -29.57 14.59
CA LYS A 109 5.18 -30.71 15.27
C LYS A 109 6.20 -31.56 16.03
N GLN A 110 7.37 -31.86 15.45
CA GLN A 110 8.40 -32.63 16.15
C GLN A 110 8.88 -31.91 17.41
N LEU A 111 9.06 -30.59 17.32
CA LEU A 111 9.43 -29.77 18.47
C LEU A 111 8.30 -29.70 19.52
N ASP A 112 7.05 -29.55 19.09
CA ASP A 112 5.89 -29.56 19.99
C ASP A 112 5.72 -30.90 20.72
N ASP A 113 5.79 -32.02 19.98
CA ASP A 113 5.68 -33.37 20.54
C ASP A 113 6.78 -33.65 21.57
N ALA A 114 8.01 -33.16 21.32
CA ALA A 114 9.12 -33.31 22.25
C ALA A 114 8.91 -32.52 23.55
N LEU A 115 8.38 -31.30 23.48
CA LEU A 115 8.03 -30.52 24.67
C LEU A 115 6.83 -31.11 25.41
N LYS A 116 5.84 -31.64 24.66
CA LYS A 116 4.68 -32.37 25.22
C LYS A 116 5.11 -33.58 26.03
N ALA A 117 6.06 -34.36 25.51
CA ALA A 117 6.62 -35.53 26.19
C ALA A 117 7.32 -35.18 27.52
N LYS A 118 7.61 -33.90 27.76
CA LYS A 118 8.17 -33.37 29.01
C LYS A 118 7.12 -32.77 29.94
N GLY A 119 5.83 -32.94 29.63
CA GLY A 119 4.72 -32.48 30.48
C GLY A 119 4.43 -30.99 30.41
N ILE A 120 5.04 -30.25 29.47
CA ILE A 120 4.71 -28.84 29.24
C ILE A 120 3.31 -28.78 28.64
N ALA A 121 2.41 -27.92 29.13
CA ALA A 121 1.03 -27.83 28.64
C ALA A 121 0.93 -27.20 27.24
N ASP A 122 -0.15 -27.51 26.51
CA ASP A 122 -0.46 -26.89 25.22
C ASP A 122 -0.63 -25.36 25.38
N GLY A 123 -0.09 -24.59 24.44
CA GLY A 123 -0.06 -23.11 24.49
C GLY A 123 0.85 -22.50 25.57
N ALA A 124 1.54 -23.30 26.39
CA ALA A 124 2.45 -22.78 27.40
C ALA A 124 3.73 -22.23 26.76
N LYS A 125 4.15 -21.04 27.24
CA LYS A 125 5.47 -20.46 26.95
C LYS A 125 6.49 -21.08 27.91
N THR A 126 7.60 -21.59 27.36
CA THR A 126 8.74 -22.10 28.13
C THR A 126 10.01 -21.38 27.73
N ASP A 127 10.72 -20.83 28.72
CA ASP A 127 12.01 -20.18 28.51
C ASP A 127 13.14 -21.21 28.66
N LEU A 128 13.95 -21.34 27.62
CA LEU A 128 15.02 -22.32 27.49
C LEU A 128 16.36 -21.64 27.24
N ILE A 129 17.43 -22.35 27.58
CA ILE A 129 18.77 -22.14 27.02
C ILE A 129 19.10 -23.32 26.11
N TRP A 130 19.85 -23.08 25.04
CA TRP A 130 20.22 -24.12 24.09
C TRP A 130 21.66 -23.95 23.58
N ALA A 131 22.26 -25.08 23.20
CA ALA A 131 23.58 -25.15 22.60
C ALA A 131 23.65 -26.34 21.63
N VAL A 132 24.76 -26.45 20.91
CA VAL A 132 25.08 -27.64 20.13
C VAL A 132 26.34 -28.28 20.71
N VAL A 133 26.31 -29.60 20.87
CA VAL A 133 27.44 -30.42 21.31
C VAL A 133 28.04 -31.10 20.08
N ALA A 134 29.32 -30.88 19.83
CA ALA A 134 30.11 -31.63 18.84
C ALA A 134 30.87 -32.74 19.56
N ASP A 135 30.79 -33.97 19.04
CA ASP A 135 31.39 -35.17 19.62
C ASP A 135 32.06 -36.00 18.51
N ASN A 136 33.38 -36.22 18.63
CA ASN A 136 34.13 -37.09 17.71
C ASN A 136 34.51 -38.45 18.33
N GLY A 137 33.91 -38.82 19.47
CA GLY A 137 34.18 -40.04 20.22
C GLY A 137 35.35 -39.93 21.21
N SER A 138 36.24 -38.94 21.05
CA SER A 138 37.34 -38.68 21.98
C SER A 138 37.10 -37.44 22.83
N VAL A 139 36.53 -36.38 22.23
CA VAL A 139 36.32 -35.08 22.86
C VAL A 139 34.92 -34.57 22.53
N LYS A 140 34.31 -33.90 23.52
CA LYS A 140 33.06 -33.16 23.37
C LYS A 140 33.33 -31.66 23.55
N VAL A 141 32.82 -30.86 22.63
CA VAL A 141 32.92 -29.38 22.69
C VAL A 141 31.53 -28.79 22.45
N ASN A 142 31.17 -27.81 23.26
CA ASN A 142 29.93 -27.05 23.10
C ASN A 142 30.15 -25.83 22.18
N SER A 143 29.09 -25.37 21.54
CA SER A 143 29.07 -24.21 20.63
C SER A 143 29.32 -22.84 21.30
N GLY A 144 29.97 -22.79 22.46
CA GLY A 144 30.17 -21.60 23.29
C GLY A 144 29.07 -21.36 24.32
N THR A 145 28.81 -20.08 24.65
CA THR A 145 27.76 -19.69 25.59
C THR A 145 26.38 -20.07 25.05
N PRO A 146 25.53 -20.75 25.84
CA PRO A 146 24.19 -21.10 25.41
C PRO A 146 23.35 -19.88 25.02
N TYR A 147 22.60 -20.00 23.94
CA TYR A 147 21.63 -18.98 23.54
C TYR A 147 20.32 -19.17 24.31
N SER A 148 19.66 -18.07 24.64
CA SER A 148 18.30 -18.07 25.17
C SER A 148 17.28 -18.20 24.03
N ILE A 149 16.22 -18.96 24.26
CA ILE A 149 15.06 -19.06 23.37
C ILE A 149 13.79 -19.22 24.21
N SER A 150 12.72 -18.51 23.86
CA SER A 150 11.39 -18.77 24.40
C SER A 150 10.59 -19.55 23.37
N ILE A 151 10.00 -20.67 23.76
CA ILE A 151 9.14 -21.48 22.89
C ILE A 151 7.75 -21.55 23.48
N THR A 152 6.74 -21.09 22.73
CA THR A 152 5.33 -21.32 23.03
C THR A 152 4.86 -22.54 22.25
N ARG A 153 4.42 -23.59 22.96
CA ARG A 153 3.89 -24.83 22.38
C ARG A 153 2.66 -24.59 21.51
N PHE A 154 2.26 -25.60 20.74
CA PHE A 154 0.98 -25.56 20.03
C PHE A 154 -0.16 -25.26 21.01
N GLY A 155 -0.83 -24.15 20.77
CA GLY A 155 -2.15 -23.85 21.32
C GLY A 155 -3.15 -23.88 20.17
N ASP A 156 -3.41 -22.71 19.61
CA ASP A 156 -4.09 -22.58 18.33
C ASP A 156 -3.10 -22.17 17.22
N GLY A 157 -3.61 -21.91 16.03
CA GLY A 157 -2.83 -21.57 14.87
C GLY A 157 -3.70 -20.95 13.78
N VAL A 158 -3.06 -20.30 12.81
CA VAL A 158 -3.73 -19.76 11.63
C VAL A 158 -2.95 -20.17 10.40
N SER A 159 -3.63 -20.73 9.40
CA SER A 159 -3.02 -21.15 8.15
C SER A 159 -2.47 -19.97 7.35
N ASN A 160 -1.61 -20.23 6.38
CA ASN A 160 -1.21 -19.23 5.39
C ASN A 160 -2.41 -18.81 4.52
N PHE A 161 -2.35 -17.57 4.01
CA PHE A 161 -3.41 -17.01 3.17
C PHE A 161 -2.91 -15.81 2.36
N LEU A 162 -3.45 -15.69 1.15
CA LEU A 162 -3.11 -14.66 0.17
C LEU A 162 -4.12 -13.51 0.15
N LEU A 163 -3.66 -12.32 -0.25
CA LEU A 163 -4.52 -11.18 -0.53
C LEU A 163 -4.98 -11.21 -2.00
N TYR A 164 -6.28 -11.06 -2.25
CA TYR A 164 -6.85 -11.06 -3.60
C TYR A 164 -7.07 -9.65 -4.14
N GLY A 165 -7.41 -8.68 -3.31
CA GLY A 165 -7.52 -7.31 -3.76
C GLY A 165 -7.99 -6.32 -2.69
N PRO A 166 -7.76 -5.01 -2.88
CA PRO A 166 -7.06 -4.40 -4.02
C PRO A 166 -5.58 -4.80 -4.09
N VAL A 167 -5.11 -5.24 -5.27
CA VAL A 167 -3.71 -5.63 -5.48
C VAL A 167 -2.82 -4.40 -5.55
N SER A 168 -1.53 -4.57 -5.22
CA SER A 168 -0.54 -3.51 -5.39
C SER A 168 -0.55 -2.96 -6.81
N SER A 169 -0.78 -1.65 -6.94
CA SER A 169 -0.73 -0.94 -8.22
C SER A 169 -0.35 0.51 -7.98
N ALA A 170 0.21 1.18 -8.99
CA ALA A 170 0.42 2.63 -8.97
C ALA A 170 -0.87 3.42 -9.32
N ASN A 171 -1.98 2.72 -9.61
CA ASN A 171 -3.23 3.36 -9.96
C ASN A 171 -3.85 3.99 -8.72
N VAL A 172 -4.30 5.24 -8.86
CA VAL A 172 -4.96 5.98 -7.78
C VAL A 172 -6.45 5.66 -7.81
N ILE A 173 -6.97 5.09 -6.72
CA ILE A 173 -8.40 4.90 -6.53
C ILE A 173 -9.00 6.24 -6.10
N THR A 174 -9.98 6.73 -6.86
CA THR A 174 -10.74 7.93 -6.50
C THR A 174 -12.01 7.52 -5.77
N ILE A 175 -12.22 8.02 -4.56
CA ILE A 175 -13.47 7.85 -3.82
C ILE A 175 -14.18 9.17 -3.65
N ASN A 176 -15.52 9.13 -3.64
CA ASN A 176 -16.32 10.26 -3.20
C ASN A 176 -16.50 10.16 -1.66
N PRO A 177 -15.86 11.06 -0.88
CA PRO A 177 -15.72 10.93 0.58
C PRO A 177 -17.02 11.12 1.37
N ILE A 178 -18.11 11.57 0.74
CA ILE A 178 -19.38 11.77 1.45
C ILE A 178 -20.36 10.59 1.33
N LEU A 179 -20.06 9.61 0.46
CA LEU A 179 -20.99 8.54 0.13
C LEU A 179 -20.92 7.37 1.12
N THR A 180 -22.08 6.95 1.62
CA THR A 180 -22.23 5.72 2.40
C THR A 180 -22.66 4.52 1.55
N SER A 181 -23.21 4.74 0.36
CA SER A 181 -23.71 3.70 -0.55
C SER A 181 -22.63 3.13 -1.48
N GLN A 182 -21.50 3.84 -1.65
CA GLN A 182 -20.31 3.32 -2.33
C GLN A 182 -19.31 2.83 -1.29
N SER A 183 -18.59 1.76 -1.61
CA SER A 183 -17.67 1.12 -0.68
C SER A 183 -16.42 0.60 -1.36
N LEU A 184 -15.31 0.66 -0.63
CA LEU A 184 -14.10 -0.09 -0.93
C LEU A 184 -14.27 -1.53 -0.44
N THR A 185 -13.82 -2.49 -1.24
CA THR A 185 -13.89 -3.91 -0.89
C THR A 185 -12.49 -4.52 -0.90
N PHE A 186 -12.11 -5.16 0.21
CA PHE A 186 -10.87 -5.89 0.37
C PHE A 186 -11.18 -7.38 0.51
N LYS A 187 -10.50 -8.24 -0.24
CA LYS A 187 -10.72 -9.69 -0.27
C LYS A 187 -9.41 -10.45 -0.11
N TRP A 188 -9.48 -11.57 0.59
CA TRP A 188 -8.35 -12.47 0.80
C TRP A 188 -8.82 -13.92 0.84
N GLN A 189 -7.87 -14.85 0.79
CA GLN A 189 -8.12 -16.26 1.02
C GLN A 189 -8.50 -16.48 2.48
N LYS A 190 -9.60 -17.22 2.73
CA LYS A 190 -9.97 -17.61 4.09
C LYS A 190 -8.91 -18.55 4.67
N SER A 191 -8.34 -18.19 5.83
CA SER A 191 -7.49 -19.08 6.62
C SER A 191 -8.33 -20.00 7.52
N PHE A 192 -7.73 -21.11 7.95
CA PHE A 192 -8.32 -22.02 8.93
C PHE A 192 -7.54 -22.01 10.24
N ALA A 193 -8.25 -22.29 11.33
CA ALA A 193 -7.69 -22.44 12.66
C ALA A 193 -6.96 -23.79 12.79
N GLY A 194 -5.84 -23.81 13.51
CA GLY A 194 -5.09 -25.03 13.75
C GLY A 194 -5.77 -25.97 14.75
N LYS A 195 -6.51 -25.42 15.71
CA LYS A 195 -7.29 -26.19 16.68
C LYS A 195 -8.66 -26.57 16.12
N ALA A 196 -9.00 -27.86 16.23
CA ALA A 196 -10.31 -28.36 15.79
C ALA A 196 -11.46 -27.63 16.51
N GLY A 197 -12.46 -27.18 15.73
CA GLY A 197 -13.62 -26.44 16.23
C GLY A 197 -13.38 -24.95 16.51
N ALA A 198 -12.13 -24.45 16.41
CA ALA A 198 -11.84 -23.03 16.50
C ALA A 198 -12.14 -22.31 15.17
N SER A 199 -12.31 -21.00 15.24
CA SER A 199 -12.59 -20.14 14.09
C SER A 199 -11.54 -19.04 13.98
N THR A 200 -11.26 -18.62 12.75
CA THR A 200 -10.39 -17.48 12.49
C THR A 200 -11.20 -16.20 12.32
N THR A 201 -10.72 -15.12 12.94
CA THR A 201 -11.25 -13.76 12.77
C THR A 201 -10.21 -12.84 12.13
N TYR A 202 -10.65 -11.76 11.47
CA TYR A 202 -9.77 -10.90 10.69
C TYR A 202 -9.92 -9.41 11.02
N LYS A 203 -8.79 -8.70 10.98
CA LYS A 203 -8.70 -7.24 10.94
C LYS A 203 -7.85 -6.82 9.76
N VAL A 204 -8.34 -5.87 8.97
CA VAL A 204 -7.56 -5.24 7.89
C VAL A 204 -6.88 -4.01 8.46
N LYS A 205 -5.55 -3.95 8.35
CA LYS A 205 -4.72 -2.89 8.93
C LYS A 205 -4.08 -2.07 7.81
N PHE A 206 -3.99 -0.78 8.02
CA PHE A 206 -3.42 0.19 7.08
C PHE A 206 -2.27 0.93 7.76
N ILE A 207 -1.21 1.20 7.00
CA ILE A 207 -0.01 1.93 7.43
C ILE A 207 0.46 2.88 6.33
N THR A 208 1.30 3.84 6.67
CA THR A 208 2.14 4.54 5.70
C THR A 208 3.26 3.60 5.19
N PRO A 209 3.96 3.93 4.09
CA PRO A 209 4.99 3.06 3.53
C PRO A 209 6.14 2.70 4.49
N ASP A 210 6.41 3.58 5.44
CA ASP A 210 7.39 3.50 6.53
C ASP A 210 6.78 3.06 7.88
N GLY A 211 5.48 2.80 7.93
CA GLY A 211 4.77 2.40 9.14
C GLY A 211 4.93 0.93 9.53
N ASN A 212 4.25 0.52 10.61
CA ASN A 212 4.32 -0.84 11.15
C ASN A 212 2.93 -1.41 11.47
N PHE A 213 2.61 -2.61 10.97
CA PHE A 213 1.31 -3.23 11.18
C PHE A 213 1.00 -3.64 12.63
N THR A 214 2.00 -3.71 13.52
CA THR A 214 1.77 -3.87 14.97
C THR A 214 1.27 -2.58 15.63
N SER A 215 1.49 -1.45 14.98
CA SER A 215 1.04 -0.12 15.39
C SER A 215 0.41 0.59 14.19
N PRO A 216 -0.75 0.07 13.71
CA PRO A 216 -1.31 0.52 12.45
C PRO A 216 -1.76 1.97 12.52
N LEU A 217 -1.77 2.63 11.36
CA LEU A 217 -2.33 3.97 11.22
C LEU A 217 -3.83 3.97 11.53
N PHE A 218 -4.56 3.00 10.98
CA PHE A 218 -5.93 2.65 11.33
C PHE A 218 -6.23 1.21 10.91
N GLN A 219 -7.35 0.67 11.36
CA GLN A 219 -7.78 -0.69 11.05
C GLN A 219 -9.30 -0.83 11.03
N PHE A 220 -9.78 -1.86 10.33
CA PHE A 220 -11.18 -2.26 10.33
C PHE A 220 -11.33 -3.74 10.66
N THR A 221 -12.33 -4.09 11.45
CA THR A 221 -12.76 -5.49 11.61
C THR A 221 -13.43 -5.96 10.32
N SER A 222 -13.14 -7.18 9.85
CA SER A 222 -13.77 -7.69 8.63
C SER A 222 -15.28 -7.91 8.78
N ASN A 223 -15.97 -8.17 7.67
CA ASN A 223 -17.43 -8.37 7.67
C ASN A 223 -17.83 -9.54 8.59
N ASN A 224 -19.11 -9.56 8.98
CA ASN A 224 -19.67 -10.56 9.90
C ASN A 224 -18.86 -10.64 11.21
N ASN A 225 -18.60 -9.49 11.83
CA ASN A 225 -17.84 -9.34 13.07
C ASN A 225 -16.46 -10.03 13.05
N GLY A 226 -15.77 -9.94 11.91
CA GLY A 226 -14.44 -10.51 11.73
C GLY A 226 -14.41 -11.90 11.13
N ALA A 227 -15.54 -12.59 10.93
CA ALA A 227 -15.57 -13.99 10.49
C ALA A 227 -15.36 -14.17 8.97
N ASP A 228 -15.67 -13.13 8.19
CA ASP A 228 -15.61 -13.21 6.73
C ASP A 228 -14.22 -12.84 6.20
N SER A 229 -13.84 -13.46 5.08
CA SER A 229 -12.60 -13.18 4.34
C SER A 229 -12.74 -11.99 3.37
N THR A 230 -13.62 -11.06 3.73
CA THR A 230 -13.89 -9.83 3.01
C THR A 230 -14.14 -8.69 4.00
N LEU A 231 -13.70 -7.50 3.63
CA LEU A 231 -14.04 -6.26 4.30
C LEU A 231 -14.70 -5.34 3.28
N THR A 232 -15.84 -4.76 3.66
CA THR A 232 -16.51 -3.70 2.90
C THR A 232 -16.59 -2.45 3.78
N VAL A 233 -15.94 -1.36 3.35
CA VAL A 233 -15.95 -0.08 4.08
C VAL A 233 -16.57 0.98 3.18
N SER A 234 -17.52 1.74 3.70
CA SER A 234 -18.10 2.85 2.95
C SER A 234 -17.03 3.91 2.64
N ASN A 235 -17.15 4.62 1.51
CA ASN A 235 -16.19 5.66 1.15
C ASN A 235 -16.09 6.72 2.26
N LYS A 236 -17.22 7.05 2.89
CA LYS A 236 -17.30 7.98 4.03
C LYS A 236 -16.52 7.51 5.25
N ASP A 237 -16.68 6.24 5.65
CA ASP A 237 -15.98 5.71 6.82
C ASP A 237 -14.46 5.61 6.56
N PHE A 238 -14.07 5.30 5.32
CA PHE A 238 -12.67 5.28 4.94
C PHE A 238 -12.06 6.70 4.92
N ASP A 239 -12.77 7.71 4.41
CA ASP A 239 -12.36 9.11 4.51
C ASP A 239 -12.23 9.57 5.97
N ALA A 240 -13.19 9.21 6.82
CA ALA A 240 -13.14 9.54 8.24
C ALA A 240 -11.90 8.94 8.91
N ALA A 241 -11.55 7.69 8.60
CA ALA A 241 -10.34 7.04 9.10
C ALA A 241 -9.05 7.73 8.60
N LEU A 242 -8.98 8.11 7.32
CA LEU A 242 -7.87 8.88 6.76
C LEU A 242 -7.71 10.24 7.45
N THR A 243 -8.82 10.95 7.66
CA THR A 243 -8.84 12.26 8.30
C THR A 243 -8.41 12.17 9.76
N ALA A 244 -8.92 11.19 10.51
CA ALA A 244 -8.51 10.91 11.88
C ALA A 244 -7.03 10.53 12.00
N ALA A 245 -6.49 9.91 10.95
CA ALA A 245 -5.08 9.57 10.80
C ALA A 245 -4.19 10.76 10.37
N GLY A 246 -4.74 11.97 10.24
CA GLY A 246 -3.99 13.19 9.93
C GLY A 246 -3.95 13.56 8.44
N PHE A 247 -4.57 12.76 7.56
CA PHE A 247 -4.68 13.09 6.13
C PHE A 247 -5.89 14.00 5.89
N ALA A 248 -5.81 15.25 6.35
CA ALA A 248 -6.91 16.22 6.21
C ALA A 248 -7.07 16.74 4.77
N ASP A 249 -5.97 16.78 3.99
CA ASP A 249 -6.04 17.20 2.59
C ASP A 249 -6.62 16.08 1.71
N GLN A 250 -7.88 16.22 1.31
CA GLN A 250 -8.56 15.32 0.40
C GLN A 250 -7.98 15.36 -1.04
N ALA A 251 -7.23 16.42 -1.37
CA ALA A 251 -6.55 16.60 -2.65
C ALA A 251 -5.28 15.81 -2.84
N ALA A 252 -4.56 15.61 -1.76
CA ALA A 252 -3.37 14.80 -1.77
C ALA A 252 -3.73 13.33 -2.07
N ILE A 253 -2.93 12.72 -2.95
CA ILE A 253 -2.93 11.27 -3.08
C ILE A 253 -2.29 10.71 -1.81
N THR A 254 -3.04 9.88 -1.09
CA THR A 254 -2.53 9.19 0.09
C THR A 254 -2.02 7.82 -0.32
N HIS A 255 -0.73 7.56 -0.08
CA HIS A 255 -0.09 6.26 -0.29
C HIS A 255 -0.12 5.47 1.02
N LEU A 256 -0.79 4.32 1.01
CA LEU A 256 -0.87 3.39 2.11
C LEU A 256 -0.33 2.02 1.72
N LYS A 257 0.03 1.23 2.73
CA LYS A 257 0.11 -0.23 2.62
C LYS A 257 -0.98 -0.85 3.46
N TRP A 258 -1.50 -1.99 3.03
CA TRP A 258 -2.48 -2.77 3.78
C TRP A 258 -2.09 -4.24 3.90
N SER A 259 -2.52 -4.84 5.01
CA SER A 259 -2.36 -6.26 5.33
C SER A 259 -3.54 -6.72 6.18
N VAL A 260 -3.69 -8.03 6.33
CA VAL A 260 -4.75 -8.63 7.14
C VAL A 260 -4.11 -9.37 8.30
N GLU A 261 -4.48 -9.00 9.53
CA GLU A 261 -4.22 -9.79 10.72
C GLU A 261 -5.33 -10.82 10.88
N ALA A 262 -4.97 -12.10 10.85
CA ALA A 262 -5.86 -13.22 11.12
C ALA A 262 -5.55 -13.80 12.50
N SER A 263 -6.58 -14.08 13.29
CA SER A 263 -6.45 -14.51 14.68
C SER A 263 -7.33 -15.71 14.99
N SER A 264 -6.77 -16.68 15.71
CA SER A 264 -7.50 -17.82 16.29
C SER A 264 -7.07 -17.99 17.75
N GLY A 265 -8.01 -17.85 18.68
CA GLY A 265 -7.69 -17.75 20.11
C GLY A 265 -6.74 -16.58 20.39
N THR A 266 -5.59 -16.87 21.01
CA THR A 266 -4.52 -15.90 21.27
C THR A 266 -3.45 -15.85 20.18
N PHE A 267 -3.51 -16.74 19.19
CA PHE A 267 -2.57 -16.77 18.08
C PHE A 267 -3.01 -15.77 17.01
N SER A 268 -2.09 -14.93 16.54
CA SER A 268 -2.31 -14.05 15.39
C SER A 268 -1.16 -14.12 14.39
N LYS A 269 -1.49 -13.91 13.12
CA LYS A 269 -0.55 -13.85 12.02
C LYS A 269 -1.04 -12.88 10.96
N PHE A 270 -0.10 -12.16 10.33
CA PHE A 270 -0.39 -11.35 9.15
C PHE A 270 -0.44 -12.18 7.86
N SER A 271 -1.13 -11.67 6.85
CA SER A 271 -1.09 -12.20 5.49
C SER A 271 0.35 -12.35 5.00
N ASP A 272 0.58 -13.30 4.10
CA ASP A 272 1.94 -13.62 3.61
C ASP A 272 2.60 -12.46 2.85
N TYR A 273 1.78 -11.54 2.33
CA TYR A 273 2.21 -10.35 1.61
C TYR A 273 1.44 -9.12 2.08
N THR A 274 1.97 -7.95 1.73
CA THR A 274 1.39 -6.63 1.97
C THR A 274 1.13 -5.97 0.62
N ASN A 275 0.07 -5.18 0.49
CA ASN A 275 -0.26 -4.50 -0.76
C ASN A 275 -0.17 -2.97 -0.64
N ASP A 276 0.37 -2.31 -1.68
CA ASP A 276 0.31 -0.87 -1.84
C ASP A 276 -1.07 -0.42 -2.32
N PHE A 277 -1.51 0.73 -1.83
CA PHE A 277 -2.84 1.29 -2.07
C PHE A 277 -2.76 2.81 -2.15
N TYR A 278 -3.13 3.39 -3.28
CA TYR A 278 -3.13 4.84 -3.51
C TYR A 278 -4.56 5.33 -3.63
N ILE A 279 -4.92 6.35 -2.84
CA ILE A 279 -6.28 6.87 -2.79
C ILE A 279 -6.30 8.39 -2.87
N VAL A 280 -7.26 8.93 -3.61
CA VAL A 280 -7.60 10.35 -3.60
C VAL A 280 -9.10 10.51 -3.33
N ARG A 281 -9.47 11.58 -2.62
CA ARG A 281 -10.85 11.85 -2.23
C ARG A 281 -11.36 13.05 -3.03
N ASP A 282 -12.32 12.81 -3.89
CA ASP A 282 -12.80 13.83 -4.82
C ASP A 282 -14.30 13.73 -5.08
N VAL A 283 -14.96 14.87 -5.19
CA VAL A 283 -16.40 14.97 -5.48
C VAL A 283 -16.57 15.60 -6.85
N ASN A 284 -17.25 14.91 -7.75
CA ASN A 284 -17.72 15.52 -9.00
C ASN A 284 -19.16 15.99 -8.81
N LEU A 285 -19.53 17.08 -9.47
CA LEU A 285 -20.88 17.64 -9.39
C LEU A 285 -21.46 17.80 -10.79
N TYR A 286 -22.75 17.48 -10.90
CA TYR A 286 -23.50 17.55 -12.14
C TYR A 286 -24.87 18.19 -11.87
N MET A 287 -25.36 19.01 -12.78
CA MET A 287 -26.66 19.68 -12.75
C MET A 287 -27.69 18.89 -13.56
N VAL A 288 -28.89 18.73 -13.02
CA VAL A 288 -30.02 18.03 -13.65
C VAL A 288 -31.31 18.78 -13.36
N GLY A 289 -32.13 19.00 -14.37
CA GLY A 289 -33.40 19.70 -14.25
C GLY A 289 -33.96 20.26 -15.55
N SER A 290 -35.24 20.62 -15.57
CA SER A 290 -35.93 21.20 -16.74
C SER A 290 -35.30 22.49 -17.27
N ALA A 291 -34.56 23.24 -16.43
CA ALA A 291 -33.79 24.40 -16.86
C ALA A 291 -32.51 24.05 -17.64
N SER A 292 -31.96 22.85 -17.41
CA SER A 292 -30.71 22.39 -18.00
C SER A 292 -30.94 21.70 -19.35
N GLU A 293 -29.86 21.50 -20.11
CA GLU A 293 -29.89 20.97 -21.48
C GLU A 293 -30.60 19.62 -21.63
N PHE A 294 -30.42 18.74 -20.64
CA PHE A 294 -30.90 17.36 -20.69
C PHE A 294 -32.11 17.12 -19.79
N GLY A 295 -32.75 18.17 -19.29
CA GLY A 295 -33.93 18.03 -18.44
C GLY A 295 -33.63 17.23 -17.17
N TRP A 296 -34.60 16.40 -16.76
CA TRP A 296 -34.48 15.52 -15.59
C TRP A 296 -33.76 14.19 -15.88
N ASP A 297 -33.02 14.07 -16.99
CA ASP A 297 -32.21 12.89 -17.29
C ASP A 297 -30.91 12.89 -16.47
N ASN A 298 -30.91 12.12 -15.38
CA ASN A 298 -29.74 11.98 -14.52
C ASN A 298 -28.65 11.07 -15.10
N ALA A 299 -28.95 10.26 -16.12
CA ALA A 299 -27.96 9.43 -16.81
C ALA A 299 -27.12 10.23 -17.81
N ASN A 300 -27.63 11.38 -18.25
CA ASN A 300 -26.91 12.35 -19.07
C ASN A 300 -26.99 13.77 -18.46
N PRO A 301 -26.36 14.02 -17.30
CA PRO A 301 -26.49 15.29 -16.61
C PRO A 301 -25.60 16.37 -17.25
N THR A 302 -25.88 17.64 -16.95
CA THR A 302 -24.99 18.76 -17.30
C THR A 302 -23.80 18.79 -16.34
N TYR A 303 -22.58 18.86 -16.84
CA TYR A 303 -21.36 18.78 -16.01
C TYR A 303 -21.00 20.17 -15.47
N MET A 304 -20.56 20.25 -14.21
CA MET A 304 -20.16 21.50 -13.57
C MET A 304 -18.64 21.71 -13.66
N TYR A 305 -18.19 22.94 -13.86
CA TYR A 305 -16.78 23.28 -13.69
C TYR A 305 -16.44 23.34 -12.20
N ARG A 306 -15.16 23.21 -11.86
CA ARG A 306 -14.68 23.35 -10.48
C ARG A 306 -13.89 24.64 -10.35
N ASP A 307 -14.12 25.37 -9.26
CA ASP A 307 -13.35 26.58 -8.97
C ASP A 307 -11.87 26.23 -8.79
N GLU A 308 -11.00 27.03 -9.42
CA GLU A 308 -9.55 26.83 -9.45
C GLU A 308 -8.92 26.93 -8.04
N THR A 309 -9.51 27.74 -7.17
CA THR A 309 -8.97 28.07 -5.84
C THR A 309 -9.71 27.36 -4.70
N ASN A 310 -10.92 26.85 -4.95
CA ASN A 310 -11.74 26.17 -3.97
C ASN A 310 -12.33 24.88 -4.53
N ARG A 311 -11.73 23.75 -4.16
CA ARG A 311 -12.18 22.42 -4.60
C ARG A 311 -13.64 22.10 -4.31
N ASN A 312 -14.20 22.66 -3.23
CA ASN A 312 -15.58 22.42 -2.83
C ASN A 312 -16.56 23.36 -3.55
N ALA A 313 -16.06 24.31 -4.34
CA ALA A 313 -16.88 25.19 -5.15
C ALA A 313 -16.92 24.74 -6.62
N TYR A 314 -18.10 24.81 -7.20
CA TYR A 314 -18.38 24.47 -8.58
C TYR A 314 -19.10 25.62 -9.26
N THR A 315 -18.84 25.76 -10.55
CA THR A 315 -19.33 26.85 -11.39
C THR A 315 -19.94 26.30 -12.66
N TYR A 316 -20.88 27.05 -13.22
CA TYR A 316 -21.39 26.82 -14.57
C TYR A 316 -21.78 28.18 -15.14
N THR A 317 -21.31 28.50 -16.33
CA THR A 317 -21.77 29.68 -17.08
C THR A 317 -22.25 29.22 -18.44
N GLY A 318 -23.53 29.39 -18.73
CA GLY A 318 -24.12 28.88 -19.97
C GLY A 318 -25.59 29.24 -20.08
N TYR A 319 -26.20 28.82 -21.18
CA TYR A 319 -27.62 29.00 -21.41
C TYR A 319 -28.42 28.07 -20.48
N LEU A 320 -29.52 28.58 -19.94
CA LEU A 320 -30.53 27.85 -19.19
C LEU A 320 -31.91 28.30 -19.65
N LYS A 321 -32.88 27.38 -19.58
CA LYS A 321 -34.30 27.69 -19.77
C LYS A 321 -34.94 28.10 -18.46
N ALA A 322 -36.06 28.82 -18.54
CA ALA A 322 -36.97 28.96 -17.42
C ALA A 322 -37.39 27.55 -16.93
N GLY A 323 -37.24 27.29 -15.64
CA GLY A 323 -37.48 25.95 -15.10
C GLY A 323 -36.72 25.69 -13.81
N GLU A 324 -36.60 24.41 -13.48
CA GLU A 324 -36.07 23.95 -12.21
C GLU A 324 -34.82 23.09 -12.39
N PHE A 325 -33.97 23.02 -11.37
CA PHE A 325 -32.86 22.08 -11.33
C PHE A 325 -32.37 21.74 -9.91
N LYS A 326 -31.58 20.67 -9.83
CA LYS A 326 -30.81 20.20 -8.67
C LYS A 326 -29.41 19.77 -9.12
N PHE A 327 -28.60 19.31 -8.18
CA PHE A 327 -27.32 18.70 -8.47
C PHE A 327 -27.22 17.27 -7.94
N ILE A 328 -26.45 16.45 -8.61
CA ILE A 328 -26.07 15.09 -8.22
C ILE A 328 -24.54 14.97 -8.21
N SER A 329 -24.01 14.03 -7.42
CA SER A 329 -22.57 13.74 -7.39
C SER A 329 -22.16 12.44 -8.08
N VAL A 330 -23.15 11.67 -8.55
CA VAL A 330 -22.97 10.40 -9.25
C VAL A 330 -23.93 10.37 -10.43
N VAL A 331 -23.39 10.26 -11.65
CA VAL A 331 -24.18 10.13 -12.87
C VAL A 331 -25.12 8.92 -12.75
N GLY A 332 -26.40 9.12 -13.08
CA GLY A 332 -27.44 8.09 -13.04
C GLY A 332 -28.03 7.82 -11.66
N SER A 333 -27.60 8.50 -10.59
CA SER A 333 -28.07 8.25 -9.23
C SER A 333 -28.66 9.50 -8.57
N TRP A 334 -29.85 9.33 -8.00
CA TRP A 334 -30.53 10.32 -7.15
C TRP A 334 -30.27 10.11 -5.65
N SER A 335 -29.39 9.17 -5.29
CA SER A 335 -29.13 8.84 -3.88
C SER A 335 -28.40 9.94 -3.14
N THR A 336 -27.54 10.69 -3.85
CA THR A 336 -26.83 11.85 -3.30
C THR A 336 -27.12 13.08 -4.14
N GLN A 337 -27.84 14.02 -3.53
CA GLN A 337 -28.31 15.24 -4.19
C GLN A 337 -27.91 16.47 -3.40
N TYR A 338 -27.68 17.57 -4.11
CA TYR A 338 -27.68 18.90 -3.53
C TYR A 338 -28.82 19.71 -4.16
N GLY A 339 -29.55 20.43 -3.33
CA GLY A 339 -30.66 21.27 -3.79
C GLY A 339 -30.92 22.43 -2.84
N ASN A 340 -31.99 23.17 -3.12
CA ASN A 340 -32.35 24.37 -2.38
C ASN A 340 -32.81 24.01 -0.96
N ASN A 341 -32.36 24.77 0.03
CA ASN A 341 -32.76 24.63 1.44
C ASN A 341 -34.06 25.39 1.81
N GLY A 342 -34.72 26.02 0.84
CA GLY A 342 -35.90 26.88 1.01
C GLY A 342 -35.59 28.39 1.00
N SER A 343 -34.32 28.77 1.09
CA SER A 343 -33.86 30.16 1.16
C SER A 343 -32.65 30.43 0.25
N ASN A 344 -32.55 29.73 -0.88
CA ASN A 344 -31.42 29.81 -1.84
C ASN A 344 -30.04 29.42 -1.25
N GLY A 345 -30.02 28.69 -0.14
CA GLY A 345 -28.83 27.94 0.31
C GLY A 345 -28.87 26.49 -0.13
N VAL A 346 -27.88 25.71 0.27
CA VAL A 346 -27.71 24.32 -0.16
C VAL A 346 -28.09 23.34 0.96
N THR A 347 -28.88 22.32 0.62
CA THR A 347 -29.09 21.13 1.46
C THR A 347 -28.54 19.89 0.75
N LEU A 348 -27.83 19.04 1.50
CA LEU A 348 -27.35 17.73 1.07
C LEU A 348 -28.34 16.63 1.46
N LYS A 349 -28.74 15.81 0.50
CA LYS A 349 -29.23 14.44 0.72
C LYS A 349 -28.03 13.51 0.58
N ALA A 350 -27.58 12.89 1.67
CA ALA A 350 -26.37 12.05 1.64
C ALA A 350 -26.68 10.60 1.26
N LYS A 351 -27.88 10.11 1.64
CA LYS A 351 -28.36 8.75 1.37
C LYS A 351 -29.86 8.74 1.06
N ASP A 352 -30.36 7.63 0.50
CA ASP A 352 -31.75 7.49 0.05
C ASP A 352 -32.80 7.74 1.15
N SER A 353 -32.46 7.45 2.41
CA SER A 353 -33.36 7.68 3.55
C SER A 353 -33.47 9.16 3.98
N ASP A 354 -32.58 10.02 3.51
CA ASP A 354 -32.59 11.43 3.86
C ASP A 354 -33.65 12.17 3.00
N PRO A 355 -34.29 13.25 3.52
CA PRO A 355 -35.26 14.02 2.76
C PRO A 355 -34.67 14.58 1.45
N ASP A 356 -35.48 14.59 0.40
CA ASP A 356 -35.11 15.22 -0.86
C ASP A 356 -34.99 16.75 -0.68
N PRO A 357 -33.92 17.38 -1.19
CA PRO A 357 -33.77 18.82 -1.11
C PRO A 357 -34.74 19.50 -2.10
N GLY A 358 -34.95 20.82 -1.97
CA GLY A 358 -35.74 21.60 -2.93
C GLY A 358 -35.04 21.79 -4.27
N THR A 359 -35.77 22.34 -5.24
CA THR A 359 -35.24 22.76 -6.54
C THR A 359 -34.76 24.21 -6.52
N TYR A 360 -33.76 24.52 -7.33
CA TYR A 360 -33.47 25.91 -7.72
C TYR A 360 -34.30 26.26 -8.94
N VAL A 361 -34.68 27.53 -9.08
CA VAL A 361 -35.53 28.01 -10.17
C VAL A 361 -34.77 29.03 -11.02
N VAL A 362 -34.74 28.81 -12.33
CA VAL A 362 -34.33 29.79 -13.33
C VAL A 362 -35.58 30.55 -13.78
N PRO A 363 -35.64 31.89 -13.60
CA PRO A 363 -36.87 32.65 -13.80
C PRO A 363 -37.23 32.88 -15.26
N ALA A 364 -36.24 32.92 -16.15
CA ALA A 364 -36.42 33.18 -17.58
C ALA A 364 -35.32 32.47 -18.38
N ASP A 365 -35.58 32.23 -19.66
CA ASP A 365 -34.58 31.79 -20.62
C ASP A 365 -33.44 32.82 -20.72
N GLY A 366 -32.19 32.36 -20.65
CA GLY A 366 -31.04 33.24 -20.76
C GLY A 366 -29.72 32.60 -20.36
N TYR A 367 -28.65 33.37 -20.44
CA TYR A 367 -27.35 32.98 -19.93
C TYR A 367 -27.25 33.32 -18.45
N TYR A 368 -26.72 32.38 -17.66
CA TYR A 368 -26.54 32.53 -16.23
C TYR A 368 -25.19 31.99 -15.79
N THR A 369 -24.66 32.55 -14.71
CA THR A 369 -23.61 31.95 -13.90
C THR A 369 -24.22 31.35 -12.64
N ILE A 370 -23.99 30.06 -12.44
CA ILE A 370 -24.24 29.31 -11.21
C ILE A 370 -22.92 29.20 -10.44
N LYS A 371 -22.97 29.41 -9.13
CA LYS A 371 -21.91 29.01 -8.20
C LYS A 371 -22.52 28.23 -7.04
N ILE A 372 -21.90 27.12 -6.67
CA ILE A 372 -22.29 26.30 -5.52
C ILE A 372 -21.05 25.88 -4.74
N ASP A 373 -21.03 26.10 -3.42
CA ASP A 373 -20.01 25.57 -2.52
C ASP A 373 -20.63 24.47 -1.65
N ILE A 374 -20.22 23.22 -1.87
CA ILE A 374 -20.82 22.06 -1.19
C ILE A 374 -20.32 21.86 0.24
N ASN A 375 -19.26 22.59 0.64
CA ASN A 375 -18.72 22.56 1.99
C ASN A 375 -19.28 23.72 2.83
N LYS A 376 -19.35 24.93 2.24
CA LYS A 376 -19.98 26.10 2.88
C LYS A 376 -21.51 26.10 2.77
N LEU A 377 -22.07 25.22 1.94
CA LEU A 377 -23.50 25.09 1.66
C LEU A 377 -24.13 26.39 1.12
N THR A 378 -23.41 27.10 0.25
CA THR A 378 -23.86 28.34 -0.38
C THR A 378 -24.13 28.15 -1.87
N PHE A 379 -25.08 28.93 -2.39
CA PHE A 379 -25.47 28.90 -3.80
C PHE A 379 -25.74 30.32 -4.32
N SER A 380 -25.44 30.57 -5.59
CA SER A 380 -25.85 31.78 -6.30
C SER A 380 -26.19 31.48 -7.76
N LEU A 381 -27.23 32.14 -8.26
CA LEU A 381 -27.62 32.17 -9.68
C LEU A 381 -27.71 33.63 -10.12
N THR A 382 -26.88 34.04 -11.07
CA THR A 382 -26.84 35.42 -11.56
C THR A 382 -26.93 35.44 -13.08
N PRO A 383 -27.71 36.36 -13.69
CA PRO A 383 -27.69 36.55 -15.14
C PRO A 383 -26.28 36.83 -15.66
N TYR A 384 -25.97 36.35 -16.85
CA TYR A 384 -24.70 36.58 -17.55
C TYR A 384 -24.99 37.19 -18.92
N ASP A 385 -24.33 38.29 -19.25
CA ASP A 385 -24.47 38.94 -20.56
C ASP A 385 -23.49 38.32 -21.58
N ALA A 386 -24.02 37.48 -22.46
CA ALA A 386 -23.26 36.86 -23.55
C ALA A 386 -23.36 37.62 -24.89
N SER A 387 -23.95 38.82 -24.91
CA SER A 387 -24.21 39.55 -26.18
C SER A 387 -22.95 39.90 -26.97
N ALA A 388 -21.81 40.07 -26.29
CA ALA A 388 -20.51 40.33 -26.90
C ALA A 388 -19.67 39.06 -27.15
N ALA A 389 -20.20 37.87 -26.86
CA ALA A 389 -19.46 36.63 -26.99
C ALA A 389 -19.15 36.30 -28.45
N THR A 390 -17.91 35.89 -28.72
CA THR A 390 -17.51 35.43 -30.06
C THR A 390 -18.08 34.04 -30.32
N ASN A 391 -18.73 33.86 -31.47
CA ASN A 391 -19.21 32.56 -31.92
C ASN A 391 -18.10 31.80 -32.65
N TYR A 392 -17.35 30.95 -31.93
CA TYR A 392 -16.34 30.10 -32.55
C TYR A 392 -16.99 28.93 -33.30
N THR A 393 -16.55 28.68 -34.54
CA THR A 393 -17.02 27.54 -35.35
C THR A 393 -16.29 26.25 -35.03
N SER A 394 -15.07 26.33 -34.48
CA SER A 394 -14.26 25.19 -34.07
C SER A 394 -13.41 25.55 -32.86
N ILE A 395 -13.41 24.68 -31.85
CA ILE A 395 -12.41 24.62 -30.78
C ILE A 395 -12.07 23.14 -30.60
N GLY A 396 -10.82 22.85 -30.32
CA GLY A 396 -10.37 21.51 -30.00
C GLY A 396 -9.15 21.51 -29.10
N ILE A 397 -8.71 20.30 -28.77
CA ILE A 397 -7.48 20.08 -27.99
C ILE A 397 -6.31 19.81 -28.94
N ILE A 398 -5.11 20.30 -28.59
CA ILE A 398 -3.87 20.08 -29.35
C ILE A 398 -2.72 19.90 -28.37
N GLY A 399 -1.73 19.05 -28.66
CA GLY A 399 -0.62 18.84 -27.75
C GLY A 399 0.35 17.74 -28.18
N ASN A 400 1.26 17.34 -27.28
CA ASN A 400 2.23 16.29 -27.58
C ASN A 400 1.55 14.97 -27.99
N PHE A 401 0.38 14.65 -27.40
CA PHE A 401 -0.39 13.44 -27.71
C PHE A 401 -0.81 13.31 -29.18
N ASN A 402 -0.89 14.42 -29.92
CA ASN A 402 -1.15 14.42 -31.37
C ASN A 402 -0.04 15.11 -32.18
N GLY A 403 1.15 15.27 -31.58
CA GLY A 403 2.34 15.81 -32.24
C GLY A 403 2.27 17.31 -32.58
N TRP A 404 1.43 18.09 -31.89
CA TRP A 404 1.20 19.52 -32.20
C TRP A 404 0.78 19.79 -33.65
N GLY A 405 0.14 18.83 -34.31
CA GLY A 405 -0.30 18.94 -35.71
C GLY A 405 -1.52 19.87 -35.89
N ASP A 406 -2.72 19.30 -35.87
CA ASP A 406 -3.97 20.05 -35.83
C ASP A 406 -4.77 19.71 -34.57
N ILE A 407 -5.88 20.42 -34.31
CA ILE A 407 -6.74 20.11 -33.19
C ILE A 407 -7.40 18.74 -33.35
N THR A 408 -7.53 18.01 -32.25
CA THR A 408 -8.61 17.04 -32.11
C THR A 408 -9.87 17.82 -31.74
N ALA A 409 -10.80 17.92 -32.68
CA ALA A 409 -11.98 18.76 -32.56
C ALA A 409 -12.88 18.36 -31.38
N MET A 410 -13.34 19.36 -30.62
CA MET A 410 -14.37 19.19 -29.60
C MET A 410 -15.74 19.47 -30.21
N SER A 411 -16.78 18.88 -29.63
CA SER A 411 -18.17 19.06 -30.03
C SER A 411 -18.90 20.01 -29.07
N LYS A 412 -19.94 20.68 -29.57
CA LYS A 412 -20.87 21.50 -28.79
C LYS A 412 -22.29 21.27 -29.26
N THR A 413 -23.26 21.69 -28.47
CA THR A 413 -24.68 21.58 -28.84
C THR A 413 -25.26 22.93 -29.24
N THR A 414 -26.43 22.91 -29.87
CA THR A 414 -27.17 24.14 -30.18
C THR A 414 -27.76 24.79 -28.94
N PHE A 415 -27.94 24.03 -27.85
CA PHE A 415 -28.44 24.55 -26.57
C PHE A 415 -27.35 25.36 -25.84
N ASN A 416 -26.11 24.84 -25.80
CA ASN A 416 -24.96 25.54 -25.24
C ASN A 416 -23.82 25.67 -26.27
N PRO A 417 -23.83 26.71 -27.12
CA PRO A 417 -22.86 26.86 -28.20
C PRO A 417 -21.44 27.26 -27.72
N HIS A 418 -21.25 27.41 -26.41
CA HIS A 418 -20.03 27.88 -25.76
C HIS A 418 -19.36 26.82 -24.87
N ILE A 419 -20.01 25.66 -24.72
CA ILE A 419 -19.48 24.52 -23.94
C ILE A 419 -19.01 23.46 -24.93
N TRP A 420 -17.70 23.27 -24.96
CA TRP A 420 -17.02 22.34 -25.85
C TRP A 420 -16.66 21.08 -25.08
N VAL A 421 -16.94 19.92 -25.66
CA VAL A 421 -16.81 18.61 -25.00
C VAL A 421 -16.11 17.62 -25.91
N ILE A 422 -15.17 16.84 -25.37
CA ILE A 422 -14.57 15.67 -26.02
C ILE A 422 -14.34 14.54 -25.01
N THR A 423 -14.40 13.29 -25.46
CA THR A 423 -13.83 12.16 -24.71
C THR A 423 -12.51 11.78 -25.37
N GLN A 424 -11.41 11.84 -24.63
CA GLN A 424 -10.07 11.59 -25.14
C GLN A 424 -9.30 10.66 -24.20
N THR A 425 -8.58 9.69 -24.77
CA THR A 425 -7.62 8.86 -24.04
C THR A 425 -6.20 9.37 -24.32
N MET A 426 -5.44 9.63 -23.26
CA MET A 426 -4.02 9.96 -23.30
C MET A 426 -3.22 8.73 -22.88
N ASN A 427 -2.44 8.16 -23.79
CA ASN A 427 -1.68 6.92 -23.54
C ASN A 427 -0.40 7.13 -22.71
N ALA A 428 0.02 8.39 -22.56
CA ALA A 428 1.16 8.82 -21.77
C ALA A 428 0.88 10.22 -21.20
N ASP A 429 1.66 10.63 -20.21
CA ASP A 429 1.70 12.01 -19.77
C ASP A 429 2.01 12.93 -20.97
N THR A 430 1.25 14.01 -21.11
CA THR A 430 1.31 14.89 -22.27
C THR A 430 1.14 16.35 -21.87
N GLU A 431 1.55 17.23 -22.76
CA GLU A 431 1.13 18.63 -22.75
C GLU A 431 -0.08 18.84 -23.67
N LEU A 432 -0.90 19.86 -23.38
CA LEU A 432 -2.13 20.18 -24.11
C LEU A 432 -2.46 21.68 -24.07
N LYS A 433 -3.12 22.18 -25.13
CA LYS A 433 -3.82 23.47 -25.19
C LYS A 433 -5.22 23.32 -25.78
N PHE A 434 -6.09 24.30 -25.51
CA PHE A 434 -7.33 24.51 -26.28
C PHE A 434 -7.05 25.51 -27.39
N ARG A 435 -7.55 25.29 -28.60
CA ARG A 435 -7.26 26.15 -29.75
C ARG A 435 -8.40 26.09 -30.76
N ILE A 436 -8.62 27.16 -31.52
CA ILE A 436 -9.43 27.09 -32.75
C ILE A 436 -8.69 26.29 -33.84
N ALA A 437 -9.38 25.81 -34.88
CA ALA A 437 -8.70 25.12 -35.98
C ALA A 437 -7.82 26.07 -36.83
N ALA A 438 -8.29 27.30 -37.06
CA ALA A 438 -7.66 28.27 -37.95
C ALA A 438 -6.46 28.96 -37.28
N GLY A 439 -5.30 28.28 -37.23
CA GLY A 439 -4.05 28.89 -36.78
C GLY A 439 -3.93 29.05 -35.27
N TRP A 440 -3.01 29.91 -34.82
CA TRP A 440 -2.66 30.08 -33.40
C TRP A 440 -3.23 31.35 -32.75
N ASP A 441 -3.88 32.21 -33.53
CA ASP A 441 -4.41 33.51 -33.10
C ASP A 441 -5.36 33.43 -31.90
N VAL A 442 -6.00 32.28 -31.71
CA VAL A 442 -6.96 32.03 -30.63
C VAL A 442 -6.64 30.68 -29.99
N ASN A 443 -5.85 30.72 -28.91
CA ASN A 443 -5.56 29.56 -28.07
C ASN A 443 -5.67 29.89 -26.59
N TRP A 444 -5.82 28.86 -25.77
CA TRP A 444 -5.83 28.93 -24.32
C TRP A 444 -4.92 27.85 -23.75
N GLY A 445 -4.10 28.26 -22.81
CA GLY A 445 -3.20 27.41 -22.03
C GLY A 445 -3.48 27.50 -20.53
N SER A 446 -2.58 26.95 -19.73
CA SER A 446 -2.59 27.06 -18.28
C SER A 446 -2.31 28.49 -17.80
N SER A 447 -2.83 28.81 -16.61
CA SER A 447 -2.33 29.93 -15.82
C SER A 447 -0.98 29.57 -15.19
N ALA A 448 -0.13 30.56 -14.90
CA ALA A 448 1.19 30.29 -14.30
C ALA A 448 1.10 29.58 -12.93
N GLY A 449 0.01 29.78 -12.19
CA GLY A 449 -0.24 29.16 -10.89
C GLY A 449 -0.91 27.79 -10.95
N ASN A 450 -1.39 27.36 -12.12
CA ASN A 450 -2.11 26.10 -12.28
C ASN A 450 -1.82 25.46 -13.64
N THR A 451 -0.68 24.78 -13.70
CA THR A 451 -0.25 24.03 -14.89
C THR A 451 -0.87 22.63 -14.97
N GLN A 452 -1.50 22.15 -13.89
CA GLN A 452 -2.07 20.81 -13.84
C GLN A 452 -3.42 20.79 -14.57
N GLY A 453 -3.50 20.05 -15.67
CA GLY A 453 -4.66 19.97 -16.55
C GLY A 453 -5.82 19.16 -16.00
N LYS A 454 -6.19 19.30 -14.72
CA LYS A 454 -7.37 18.64 -14.14
C LYS A 454 -8.60 19.54 -14.17
N TYR A 455 -8.46 20.79 -13.76
CA TYR A 455 -9.48 21.83 -13.87
C TYR A 455 -8.84 23.20 -13.64
N GLY A 456 -9.49 24.26 -14.06
CA GLY A 456 -9.01 25.62 -13.87
C GLY A 456 -9.55 26.59 -14.89
N LYS A 457 -8.88 27.74 -15.03
CA LYS A 457 -9.21 28.77 -16.01
C LYS A 457 -8.07 28.93 -17.02
N GLY A 458 -8.40 28.75 -18.29
CA GLY A 458 -7.48 28.93 -19.40
C GLY A 458 -7.09 30.40 -19.57
N VAL A 459 -5.83 30.63 -19.92
CA VAL A 459 -5.29 31.96 -20.21
C VAL A 459 -4.98 32.05 -21.71
N ARG A 460 -5.36 33.17 -22.33
CA ARG A 460 -4.99 33.47 -23.72
C ARG A 460 -3.48 33.40 -23.88
N ASP A 461 -3.04 32.62 -24.87
CA ASP A 461 -1.62 32.39 -25.14
C ASP A 461 -0.83 31.86 -23.94
N GLY A 462 -1.53 31.31 -22.94
CA GLY A 462 -0.93 30.77 -21.72
C GLY A 462 0.00 29.59 -21.98
N SER A 463 0.69 29.14 -20.95
CA SER A 463 1.59 27.98 -21.04
C SER A 463 0.84 26.69 -21.36
N ASN A 464 1.53 25.60 -21.69
CA ASN A 464 0.86 24.33 -21.91
C ASN A 464 0.26 23.77 -20.60
N LEU A 465 -0.88 23.09 -20.70
CA LEU A 465 -1.43 22.27 -19.62
C LEU A 465 -0.67 20.96 -19.56
N VAL A 466 -0.33 20.49 -18.36
CA VAL A 466 0.26 19.16 -18.14
C VAL A 466 -0.85 18.18 -17.76
N VAL A 467 -1.05 17.14 -18.57
CA VAL A 467 -2.12 16.16 -18.43
C VAL A 467 -1.51 14.78 -18.25
N LYS A 468 -1.96 14.02 -17.25
CA LYS A 468 -1.51 12.65 -17.01
C LYS A 468 -2.10 11.67 -18.02
N ALA A 469 -1.47 10.50 -18.16
CA ALA A 469 -2.08 9.39 -18.88
C ALA A 469 -3.44 9.02 -18.26
N GLY A 470 -4.44 8.75 -19.10
CA GLY A 470 -5.79 8.43 -18.64
C GLY A 470 -6.86 8.64 -19.70
N ALA A 471 -8.06 8.14 -19.43
CA ALA A 471 -9.24 8.43 -20.22
C ALA A 471 -10.04 9.57 -19.56
N TYR A 472 -10.36 10.61 -20.33
CA TYR A 472 -11.01 11.81 -19.82
C TYR A 472 -12.23 12.18 -20.65
N LYS A 473 -13.27 12.67 -19.99
CA LYS A 473 -14.24 13.60 -20.59
C LYS A 473 -13.78 15.02 -20.27
N ILE A 474 -13.43 15.79 -21.30
CA ILE A 474 -12.87 17.12 -21.19
C ILE A 474 -13.93 18.13 -21.58
N LEU A 475 -14.13 19.14 -20.73
CA LEU A 475 -15.00 20.27 -21.00
C LEU A 475 -14.18 21.56 -21.03
N PHE A 476 -14.54 22.46 -21.93
CA PHE A 476 -14.00 23.81 -22.03
C PHE A 476 -15.13 24.81 -22.31
N ASN A 477 -15.22 25.85 -21.50
CA ASN A 477 -16.17 26.94 -21.66
C ASN A 477 -15.47 28.16 -22.25
N ASP A 478 -15.79 28.54 -23.49
CA ASP A 478 -15.11 29.67 -24.13
C ASP A 478 -15.58 31.05 -23.64
N LEU A 479 -16.69 31.13 -22.88
CA LEU A 479 -17.15 32.37 -22.22
C LEU A 479 -16.29 32.72 -21.00
N THR A 480 -15.92 31.71 -20.22
CA THR A 480 -15.19 31.89 -18.96
C THR A 480 -13.74 31.39 -19.04
N ALA A 481 -13.38 30.70 -20.11
CA ALA A 481 -12.17 29.88 -20.23
C ALA A 481 -12.04 28.77 -19.18
N GLU A 482 -13.09 28.43 -18.43
CA GLU A 482 -13.04 27.33 -17.47
C GLU A 482 -12.90 25.99 -18.19
N TYR A 483 -12.07 25.10 -17.67
CA TYR A 483 -11.93 23.73 -18.13
C TYR A 483 -11.99 22.73 -16.99
N ILE A 484 -12.36 21.49 -17.31
CA ILE A 484 -12.32 20.37 -16.36
C ILE A 484 -12.15 19.04 -17.12
N PHE A 485 -11.37 18.14 -16.53
CA PHE A 485 -11.06 16.81 -17.02
C PHE A 485 -11.65 15.80 -16.03
N TYR A 486 -12.77 15.21 -16.42
CA TYR A 486 -13.41 14.14 -15.64
C TYR A 486 -12.80 12.79 -16.03
N ASN A 487 -12.27 12.06 -15.05
CA ASN A 487 -11.82 10.68 -15.27
C ASN A 487 -12.99 9.82 -15.77
N LYS A 488 -12.74 9.00 -16.79
CA LYS A 488 -13.69 8.07 -17.38
C LYS A 488 -13.49 6.64 -16.91
#